data_AF-A0AAP0HE69-F1
#
_entry.id   AF-A0AAP0HE69-F1
#
_cell.length_a   1.000
_cell.length_b   1.000
_cell.length_c   1.000
_cell.angle_alpha   90.00
_cell.angle_beta   90.00
_cell.angle_gamma   90.00
#
_symmetry.space_group_name_H-M   'P 1'
#
loop_
_entity.id
_entity.type
_entity.pdbx_description
1 polymer ?
#
loop_
_entity_poly.entity_id
_entity_poly.type
_entity_poly.pdbx_seq_one_letter_code
_entity_poly.pdbx_strand_id
1 'polypeptide(L)'
;MVSLIPLLVFHIFFINQLCYAADTNSHNKILRDGDIVISNGGIYALGFFSPSKSKLRYVGIWYNKIQEQTVVWVANRNNPVNDSSSGVAKVDERGNIGIFNGNASTPVWTTNISIPNNDKNSSLSYKILDSGNLVLCDGESKGAFLWQSFDLPTDTRLPEMKIGLNLKSATNWSLTSWKSRDYPST
;
A
#
# COMPACT_ATOMS: atom_id res chain seq x y z
N MET A 1 -44.96 -41.45 -11.28
CA MET A 1 -43.87 -42.20 -10.63
C MET A 1 -42.90 -42.57 -11.75
N VAL A 2 -41.72 -42.00 -11.96
CA VAL A 2 -40.91 -40.94 -11.33
C VAL A 2 -40.27 -40.14 -12.49
N SER A 3 -40.06 -38.86 -12.24
CA SER A 3 -39.47 -37.83 -13.11
C SER A 3 -38.09 -38.21 -13.70
N LEU A 4 -37.85 -37.81 -14.95
CA LEU A 4 -36.52 -37.65 -15.54
C LEU A 4 -36.23 -36.17 -15.78
N ILE A 5 -34.94 -35.84 -15.82
CA ILE A 5 -34.22 -34.56 -16.08
C ILE A 5 -33.58 -33.98 -14.80
N PRO A 6 -32.32 -33.46 -14.81
CA PRO A 6 -31.31 -33.37 -15.88
C PRO A 6 -29.92 -33.91 -15.50
N LEU A 7 -29.10 -34.29 -16.47
CA LEU A 7 -27.63 -34.25 -16.34
C LEU A 7 -27.06 -33.19 -17.29
N LEU A 8 -27.40 -31.93 -17.02
CA LEU A 8 -26.74 -30.80 -17.67
C LEU A 8 -25.43 -30.55 -16.90
N VAL A 9 -24.35 -31.18 -17.35
CA VAL A 9 -23.00 -30.90 -16.83
C VAL A 9 -22.64 -29.47 -17.26
N PHE A 10 -22.99 -28.50 -16.43
CA PHE A 10 -22.39 -27.17 -16.47
C PHE A 10 -20.93 -27.33 -16.03
N HIS A 11 -20.06 -27.68 -16.98
CA HIS A 11 -18.63 -27.49 -16.82
C HIS A 11 -18.43 -25.98 -16.81
N ILE A 12 -18.56 -25.37 -15.63
CA ILE A 12 -18.04 -24.04 -15.37
C ILE A 12 -16.53 -24.18 -15.45
N PHE A 13 -15.99 -24.07 -16.67
CA PHE A 13 -14.64 -23.60 -16.86
C PHE A 13 -14.63 -22.19 -16.28
N PHE A 14 -14.47 -22.08 -14.95
CA PHE A 14 -13.85 -20.92 -14.36
C PHE A 14 -12.46 -20.91 -14.98
N ILE A 15 -12.36 -20.19 -16.10
CA ILE A 15 -11.11 -19.64 -16.55
C ILE A 15 -10.68 -18.80 -15.37
N ASN A 16 -9.87 -19.38 -14.49
CA ASN A 16 -9.00 -18.63 -13.60
C ASN A 16 -8.09 -17.86 -14.56
N GLN A 17 -8.59 -16.74 -15.06
CA GLN A 17 -7.75 -15.68 -15.55
C GLN A 17 -7.03 -15.15 -14.30
N LEU A 18 -6.04 -15.91 -13.85
CA LEU A 18 -4.90 -15.33 -13.17
C LEU A 18 -4.26 -14.44 -14.23
N CYS A 19 -4.79 -13.23 -14.38
CA CYS A 19 -4.11 -12.18 -15.08
C CYS A 19 -2.91 -11.84 -14.20
N TYR A 20 -1.84 -12.63 -14.33
CA TYR A 20 -0.55 -12.29 -13.76
C TYR A 20 0.01 -11.21 -14.67
N ALA A 21 -0.41 -9.97 -14.43
CA ALA A 21 0.26 -8.83 -15.02
C ALA A 21 1.72 -8.90 -14.57
N ALA A 22 2.63 -9.11 -15.52
CA ALA A 22 4.04 -8.91 -15.26
C ALA A 22 4.22 -7.42 -14.96
N ASP A 23 4.44 -7.10 -13.67
CA ASP A 23 4.65 -5.73 -13.20
C ASP A 23 5.81 -5.08 -13.97
N THR A 24 5.51 -4.14 -14.85
CA THR A 24 6.52 -3.30 -15.51
C THR A 24 7.08 -2.28 -14.51
N ASN A 25 8.08 -2.72 -13.76
CA ASN A 25 9.28 -2.02 -13.28
C ASN A 25 9.18 -0.53 -12.84
N SER A 26 8.23 -0.15 -11.98
CA SER A 26 8.35 1.08 -11.17
C SER A 26 8.86 0.75 -9.75
N HIS A 27 10.07 0.20 -9.67
CA HIS A 27 10.75 0.02 -8.39
C HIS A 27 11.26 1.38 -7.90
N ASN A 28 10.66 1.87 -6.81
CA ASN A 28 10.99 3.18 -6.25
C ASN A 28 11.81 3.01 -4.98
N LYS A 29 12.81 3.88 -4.82
CA LYS A 29 13.64 3.96 -3.61
C LYS A 29 13.38 5.24 -2.82
N ILE A 30 12.95 6.30 -3.50
CA ILE A 30 12.73 7.64 -2.92
C ILE A 30 11.51 8.25 -3.62
N LEU A 31 10.65 8.87 -2.84
CA LEU A 31 9.50 9.68 -3.24
C LEU A 31 9.59 10.99 -2.45
N ARG A 32 9.75 12.11 -3.14
CA ARG A 32 9.74 13.45 -2.53
C ARG A 32 8.34 14.01 -2.56
N ASP A 33 8.08 14.98 -1.68
CA ASP A 33 6.83 15.74 -1.73
C ASP A 33 6.68 16.41 -3.12
N GLY A 34 5.54 16.18 -3.77
CA GLY A 34 5.27 16.57 -5.16
C GLY A 34 5.46 15.45 -6.19
N ASP A 35 6.22 14.40 -5.86
CA ASP A 35 6.33 13.21 -6.72
C ASP A 35 5.06 12.36 -6.62
N ILE A 36 4.73 11.65 -7.70
CA ILE A 36 3.61 10.71 -7.77
C ILE A 36 4.09 9.41 -8.42
N VAL A 37 3.81 8.29 -7.75
CA VAL A 37 4.03 6.94 -8.29
C VAL A 37 2.69 6.36 -8.68
N ILE A 38 2.56 5.92 -9.93
CA ILE A 38 1.32 5.39 -10.50
C ILE A 38 1.44 3.86 -10.65
N SER A 39 0.37 3.13 -10.32
CA SER A 39 0.29 1.68 -10.53
C SER A 39 0.32 1.36 -12.02
N ASN A 40 0.72 0.14 -12.39
CA ASN A 40 0.98 -0.19 -13.79
C ASN A 40 -0.22 0.04 -14.74
N GLY A 41 -1.42 -0.37 -14.33
CA GLY A 41 -2.68 -0.13 -15.04
C GLY A 41 -3.26 1.28 -14.84
N GLY A 42 -2.55 2.14 -14.08
CA GLY A 42 -2.94 3.51 -13.79
C GLY A 42 -4.18 3.64 -12.91
N ILE A 43 -4.50 2.61 -12.11
CA ILE A 43 -5.68 2.56 -11.26
C ILE A 43 -5.46 3.37 -9.97
N TYR A 44 -4.31 3.15 -9.33
CA TYR A 44 -3.95 3.78 -8.07
C TYR A 44 -2.72 4.67 -8.23
N ALA A 45 -2.65 5.70 -7.39
CA ALA A 45 -1.49 6.57 -7.24
C ALA A 45 -1.05 6.62 -5.78
N LEU A 46 0.25 6.76 -5.57
CA LEU A 46 0.92 6.93 -4.28
C LEU A 46 1.67 8.26 -4.30
N GLY A 47 1.55 9.04 -3.23
CA GLY A 47 2.25 10.30 -3.11
C GLY A 47 2.01 11.00 -1.76
N PHE A 48 2.62 12.17 -1.62
CA PHE A 48 2.31 13.08 -0.51
C PHE A 48 1.04 13.88 -0.81
N PHE A 49 0.18 14.04 0.19
CA PHE A 49 -1.05 14.83 0.09
C PHE A 49 -1.34 15.58 1.40
N SER A 50 -2.26 16.55 1.30
CA SER A 50 -2.81 17.29 2.44
C SER A 50 -4.33 17.26 2.38
N PRO A 51 -5.03 16.83 3.44
CA PRO A 51 -6.47 16.96 3.52
C PRO A 51 -6.88 18.44 3.54
N SER A 52 -7.68 18.86 2.55
CA SER A 52 -8.46 20.11 2.62
C SER A 52 -7.61 21.34 2.99
N LYS A 53 -7.82 21.94 4.18
CA LYS A 53 -7.17 23.16 4.67
C LYS A 53 -5.92 22.90 5.51
N SER A 54 -5.55 21.64 5.72
CA SER A 54 -4.38 21.29 6.53
C SER A 54 -3.09 21.53 5.75
N LYS A 55 -2.05 22.02 6.42
CA LYS A 55 -0.68 22.07 5.88
C LYS A 55 0.12 20.80 6.16
N LEU A 56 -0.45 19.91 6.97
CA LEU A 56 0.16 18.64 7.33
C LEU A 56 0.26 17.74 6.09
N ARG A 57 1.40 17.08 5.94
CA ARG A 57 1.70 16.19 4.82
C ARG A 57 1.60 14.74 5.25
N TYR A 58 0.86 13.97 4.46
CA TYR A 58 0.64 12.55 4.65
C TYR A 58 1.06 11.80 3.38
N VAL A 59 1.61 10.59 3.53
CA VAL A 59 1.77 9.67 2.41
C VAL A 59 0.53 8.81 2.33
N GLY A 60 -0.11 8.80 1.17
CA GLY A 60 -1.34 8.06 0.95
C GLY A 60 -1.45 7.46 -0.44
N ILE A 61 -2.42 6.56 -0.57
CA ILE A 61 -2.81 5.92 -1.82
C ILE A 61 -4.21 6.42 -2.17
N TRP A 62 -4.44 6.77 -3.43
CA TRP A 62 -5.74 7.21 -3.92
C TRP A 62 -6.05 6.64 -5.31
N TYR A 63 -7.32 6.70 -5.72
CA TYR A 63 -7.72 6.39 -7.09
C TYR A 63 -7.18 7.45 -8.06
N ASN A 64 -6.35 7.04 -9.00
CA ASN A 64 -5.66 7.94 -9.91
C ASN A 64 -6.58 8.60 -10.96
N LYS A 65 -7.68 7.93 -11.32
CA LYS A 65 -8.59 8.35 -12.39
C LYS A 65 -9.85 9.09 -11.89
N ILE A 66 -9.94 9.38 -10.59
CA ILE A 66 -11.07 10.12 -10.01
C ILE A 66 -10.63 11.56 -9.77
N GLN A 67 -11.43 12.52 -10.24
CA GLN A 67 -11.11 13.95 -10.16
C GLN A 67 -11.00 14.44 -8.70
N GLU A 68 -11.93 14.02 -7.84
CA GLU A 68 -11.84 14.25 -6.40
C GLU A 68 -10.90 13.22 -5.77
N GLN A 69 -9.85 13.70 -5.08
CA GLN A 69 -8.82 12.84 -4.51
C GLN A 69 -9.40 11.93 -3.43
N THR A 70 -9.77 10.71 -3.83
CA THR A 70 -10.37 9.69 -2.97
C THR A 70 -9.26 8.82 -2.38
N VAL A 71 -8.82 9.18 -1.18
CA VAL A 71 -7.74 8.49 -0.46
C VAL A 71 -8.27 7.19 0.16
N VAL A 72 -7.57 6.08 -0.09
CA VAL A 72 -7.96 4.73 0.34
C VAL A 72 -7.00 4.13 1.36
N TRP A 73 -5.83 4.74 1.54
CA TRP A 73 -4.86 4.31 2.54
C TRP A 73 -3.93 5.47 2.92
N VAL A 74 -3.51 5.52 4.20
CA VAL A 74 -2.63 6.58 4.75
C VAL A 74 -1.58 5.96 5.67
N ALA A 75 -0.30 6.13 5.35
CA ALA A 75 0.81 5.57 6.12
C ALA A 75 0.93 6.23 7.51
N ASN A 76 1.28 7.51 7.50
CA ASN A 76 1.63 8.29 8.67
C ASN A 76 0.41 9.03 9.28
N ARG A 77 -0.75 8.35 9.32
CA ARG A 77 -2.04 8.96 9.71
C ARG A 77 -2.04 9.62 11.10
N ASN A 78 -1.22 9.10 12.03
CA ASN A 78 -1.09 9.61 13.40
C ASN A 78 0.15 10.50 13.61
N ASN A 79 1.10 10.51 12.66
CA ASN A 79 2.37 11.24 12.76
C ASN A 79 2.65 11.99 11.44
N PRO A 80 1.87 13.05 11.14
CA PRO A 80 2.03 13.82 9.93
C PRO A 80 3.40 14.51 9.84
N VAL A 81 3.85 14.78 8.62
CA VAL A 81 4.98 15.69 8.38
C VAL A 81 4.46 17.14 8.48
N ASN A 82 5.15 17.95 9.26
CA ASN A 82 4.74 19.28 9.70
C ASN A 82 5.26 20.41 8.81
N ASP A 83 6.31 20.17 8.01
CA ASP A 83 6.85 21.14 7.06
C ASP A 83 6.30 20.89 5.66
N SER A 84 5.59 21.88 5.12
CA SER A 84 4.97 21.79 3.79
C SER A 84 6.05 21.85 2.72
N SER A 85 6.26 20.75 1.99
CA SER A 85 7.20 20.53 0.86
C SER A 85 8.56 19.86 1.13
N SER A 86 8.91 19.51 2.37
CA SER A 86 10.18 18.81 2.67
C SER A 86 10.03 17.31 2.95
N GLY A 87 8.82 16.77 2.84
CA GLY A 87 8.56 15.34 3.06
C GLY A 87 9.36 14.44 2.11
N VAL A 88 9.99 13.40 2.66
CA VAL A 88 10.66 12.36 1.87
C VAL A 88 10.26 10.98 2.39
N ALA A 89 9.72 10.14 1.52
CA ALA A 89 9.51 8.73 1.78
C ALA A 89 10.58 7.92 1.03
N LYS A 90 11.36 7.11 1.74
CA LYS A 90 12.45 6.34 1.13
C LYS A 90 12.65 5.00 1.80
N VAL A 91 13.30 4.08 1.10
CA VAL A 91 13.91 2.92 1.73
C VAL A 91 15.14 3.40 2.49
N ASP A 92 15.17 3.17 3.80
CA ASP A 92 16.28 3.56 4.67
C ASP A 92 17.41 2.52 4.68
N GLU A 93 18.51 2.84 5.37
CA GLU A 93 19.69 1.96 5.49
C GLU A 93 19.40 0.65 6.25
N ARG A 94 18.25 0.58 6.93
CA ARG A 94 17.77 -0.63 7.61
C ARG A 94 16.82 -1.44 6.72
N GLY A 95 16.59 -1.00 5.48
CA GLY A 95 15.72 -1.63 4.51
C GLY A 95 14.23 -1.40 4.76
N ASN A 96 13.86 -0.44 5.60
CA ASN A 96 12.46 -0.11 5.87
C ASN A 96 11.98 1.04 4.96
N ILE A 97 10.67 1.08 4.65
CA ILE A 97 10.09 2.31 4.10
C ILE A 97 9.92 3.28 5.27
N GLY A 98 10.66 4.38 5.26
CA GLY A 98 10.59 5.45 6.26
C GLY A 98 10.09 6.76 5.66
N ILE A 99 9.25 7.48 6.40
CA ILE A 99 8.77 8.84 6.06
C ILE A 99 9.49 9.83 6.97
N PHE A 100 10.16 10.80 6.36
CA PHE A 100 11.01 11.77 7.04
C PHE A 100 10.47 13.19 6.82
N ASN A 101 10.65 14.03 7.84
CA ASN A 101 10.47 15.47 7.73
C ASN A 101 11.81 16.10 7.31
N GLY A 102 11.94 16.48 6.04
CA GLY A 102 13.16 17.05 5.50
C GLY A 102 14.37 16.13 5.67
N ASN A 103 15.45 16.69 6.20
CA ASN A 103 16.72 16.00 6.44
C ASN A 103 16.81 15.38 7.85
N ALA A 104 15.68 15.19 8.54
CA ALA A 104 15.68 14.55 9.84
C ALA A 104 16.29 13.13 9.76
N SER A 105 17.07 12.76 10.77
CA SER A 105 17.69 11.43 10.86
C SER A 105 16.69 10.34 11.28
N THR A 106 15.63 10.73 11.99
CA THR A 106 14.61 9.81 12.51
C THR A 106 13.31 9.98 11.71
N PRO A 107 12.71 8.88 11.23
CA PRO A 107 11.46 8.96 10.50
C PRO A 107 10.29 9.23 11.46
N VAL A 108 9.27 9.96 10.98
CA VAL A 108 7.98 10.13 11.69
C VAL A 108 7.11 8.87 11.60
N TRP A 109 7.38 8.02 10.62
CA TRP A 109 6.71 6.73 10.40
C TRP A 109 7.63 5.76 9.66
N THR A 110 7.56 4.48 9.99
CA THR A 110 8.34 3.42 9.31
C THR A 110 7.60 2.08 9.35
N THR A 111 7.90 1.19 8.40
CA THR A 111 7.32 -0.16 8.30
C THR A 111 7.66 -1.07 9.48
N ASN A 112 8.72 -0.76 10.24
CA ASN A 112 9.17 -1.53 11.41
C ASN A 112 9.38 -3.04 11.16
N ILE A 113 9.86 -3.40 9.97
CA ILE A 113 10.25 -4.77 9.65
C ILE A 113 11.68 -5.07 10.10
N SER A 114 11.91 -6.32 10.48
CA SER A 114 13.24 -6.84 10.80
C SER A 114 13.77 -7.61 9.60
N ILE A 115 14.74 -7.03 8.88
CA ILE A 115 15.42 -7.70 7.76
C ILE A 115 16.70 -8.35 8.30
N PRO A 116 16.90 -9.67 8.10
CA PRO A 116 18.15 -10.35 8.47
C PRO A 116 19.38 -9.66 7.85
N ASN A 117 20.49 -9.60 8.59
CA ASN A 117 21.69 -8.87 8.15
C ASN A 117 22.25 -9.35 6.81
N ASN A 118 22.03 -10.62 6.48
CA ASN A 118 22.46 -11.29 5.26
C ASN A 118 21.77 -10.72 4.00
N ASP A 119 20.59 -10.12 4.15
CA ASP A 119 19.80 -9.57 3.05
C ASP A 119 19.95 -8.04 2.94
N LYS A 120 20.81 -7.39 3.74
CA LYS A 120 21.01 -5.93 3.70
C LYS A 120 21.70 -5.40 2.43
N ASN A 121 22.29 -6.29 1.63
CA ASN A 121 22.83 -5.97 0.30
C ASN A 121 21.78 -6.08 -0.84
N SER A 122 20.53 -6.38 -0.51
CA SER A 122 19.45 -6.50 -1.50
C SER A 122 19.07 -5.15 -2.10
N SER A 123 18.65 -5.14 -3.37
CA SER A 123 18.20 -3.93 -4.06
C SER A 123 16.75 -3.62 -3.67
N LEU A 124 16.53 -3.37 -2.38
CA LEU A 124 15.21 -3.12 -1.82
C LEU A 124 14.58 -1.89 -2.45
N SER A 125 13.31 -2.02 -2.76
CA SER A 125 12.49 -0.98 -3.35
C SER A 125 11.02 -1.27 -3.07
N TYR A 126 10.20 -0.24 -3.21
CA TYR A 126 8.76 -0.37 -3.08
C TYR A 126 8.05 -0.08 -4.40
N LYS A 127 6.86 -0.64 -4.55
CA LYS A 127 5.97 -0.39 -5.70
C LYS A 127 4.50 -0.45 -5.26
N ILE A 128 3.66 0.25 -5.99
CA ILE A 128 2.19 0.21 -5.85
C ILE A 128 1.63 -0.74 -6.91
N LEU A 129 0.91 -1.77 -6.48
CA LEU A 129 0.27 -2.74 -7.37
C LEU A 129 -1.09 -2.21 -7.88
N ASP A 130 -1.61 -2.82 -8.95
CA ASP A 130 -2.95 -2.51 -9.47
C ASP A 130 -4.10 -2.93 -8.55
N SER A 131 -3.82 -3.73 -7.51
CA SER A 131 -4.76 -3.95 -6.41
C SER A 131 -4.84 -2.78 -5.43
N GLY A 132 -3.90 -1.83 -5.50
CA GLY A 132 -3.74 -0.74 -4.53
C GLY A 132 -2.85 -1.13 -3.35
N ASN A 133 -2.25 -2.32 -3.37
CA ASN A 133 -1.31 -2.76 -2.34
C ASN A 133 0.07 -2.13 -2.58
N LEU A 134 0.58 -1.39 -1.59
CA LEU A 134 1.95 -0.89 -1.57
C LEU A 134 2.82 -1.97 -0.93
N VAL A 135 3.81 -2.46 -1.68
CA VAL A 135 4.66 -3.56 -1.26
C VAL A 135 6.12 -3.15 -1.23
N LEU A 136 6.86 -3.67 -0.26
CA LEU A 136 8.31 -3.64 -0.21
C LEU A 136 8.85 -5.00 -0.67
N CYS A 137 9.77 -4.99 -1.63
CA CYS A 137 10.34 -6.20 -2.21
C CYS A 137 11.84 -6.02 -2.53
N ASP A 138 12.53 -7.15 -2.64
CA ASP A 138 13.88 -7.19 -3.21
C ASP A 138 13.80 -7.24 -4.74
N GLY A 139 14.36 -6.21 -5.40
CA GLY A 139 14.19 -5.92 -6.82
C GLY A 139 14.62 -7.01 -7.80
N GLU A 140 15.32 -8.05 -7.35
CA GLU A 140 15.75 -9.18 -8.18
C GLU A 140 14.94 -10.46 -7.96
N SER A 141 14.18 -10.57 -6.87
CA SER A 141 13.50 -11.81 -6.51
C SER A 141 12.04 -11.80 -6.94
N LYS A 142 11.60 -12.86 -7.62
CA LYS A 142 10.18 -13.24 -7.74
C LYS A 142 9.62 -13.77 -6.40
N GLY A 143 10.12 -13.24 -5.28
CA GLY A 143 9.86 -13.70 -3.93
C GLY A 143 8.61 -13.08 -3.30
N ALA A 144 8.31 -13.51 -2.08
CA ALA A 144 7.25 -12.93 -1.25
C ALA A 144 7.57 -11.48 -0.85
N PHE A 145 6.55 -10.65 -0.69
CA PHE A 145 6.72 -9.28 -0.20
C PHE A 145 7.27 -9.27 1.23
N LEU A 146 8.25 -8.40 1.50
CA LEU A 146 8.82 -8.21 2.84
C LEU A 146 7.87 -7.43 3.75
N TRP A 147 7.06 -6.57 3.15
CA TRP A 147 6.01 -5.79 3.80
C TRP A 147 4.92 -5.43 2.79
N GLN A 148 3.67 -5.29 3.26
CA GLN A 148 2.54 -4.87 2.44
C GLN A 148 1.58 -3.96 3.21
N SER A 149 1.03 -2.94 2.55
CA SER A 149 0.07 -2.01 3.16
C SER A 149 -1.25 -2.68 3.52
N PHE A 150 -1.61 -3.77 2.83
CA PHE A 150 -2.83 -4.53 3.10
C PHE A 150 -2.85 -5.20 4.48
N ASP A 151 -1.68 -5.38 5.11
CA ASP A 151 -1.61 -5.90 6.48
C ASP A 151 -1.83 -4.81 7.54
N LEU A 152 -1.87 -3.53 7.13
CA LEU A 152 -2.14 -2.37 7.98
C LEU A 152 -3.25 -1.50 7.36
N PRO A 153 -4.51 -1.98 7.37
CA PRO A 153 -5.63 -1.21 6.84
C PRO A 153 -5.84 0.12 7.57
N THR A 154 -6.44 1.10 6.87
CA THR A 154 -6.89 2.37 7.46
C THR A 154 -8.41 2.38 7.61
N ASP A 155 -9.13 3.22 6.88
CA ASP A 155 -10.60 3.31 6.94
C ASP A 155 -11.32 2.60 5.78
N THR A 156 -10.57 2.22 4.74
CA THR A 156 -11.11 1.66 3.50
C THR A 156 -10.66 0.21 3.28
N ARG A 157 -11.58 -0.62 2.78
CA ARG A 157 -11.28 -1.97 2.28
C ARG A 157 -11.28 -1.99 0.76
N LEU A 158 -10.13 -2.27 0.16
CA LEU A 158 -9.97 -2.53 -1.26
C LEU A 158 -10.24 -4.00 -1.61
N PRO A 159 -10.47 -4.34 -2.89
CA PRO A 159 -10.42 -5.71 -3.36
C PRO A 159 -9.13 -6.42 -2.90
N GLU A 160 -9.21 -7.72 -2.65
CA GLU A 160 -8.09 -8.57 -2.16
C GLU A 160 -7.60 -8.29 -0.73
N MET A 161 -8.01 -7.18 -0.08
CA MET A 161 -7.74 -6.95 1.34
C MET A 161 -8.48 -7.95 2.22
N LYS A 162 -7.77 -8.45 3.23
CA LYS A 162 -8.31 -9.32 4.28
C LYS A 162 -8.76 -8.47 5.47
N ILE A 163 -9.88 -8.84 6.08
CA ILE A 163 -10.42 -8.23 7.30
C ILE A 163 -10.69 -9.36 8.30
N GLY A 164 -10.43 -9.10 9.58
CA GLY A 164 -10.57 -10.06 10.67
C GLY A 164 -9.23 -10.56 11.20
N LEU A 165 -9.27 -11.68 11.93
CA LEU A 165 -8.12 -12.19 12.67
C LEU A 165 -7.13 -12.95 11.76
N ASN A 166 -5.88 -12.48 11.71
CA ASN A 166 -4.77 -13.26 11.19
C ASN A 166 -4.25 -14.20 12.28
N LEU A 167 -4.61 -15.49 12.17
CA LEU A 167 -4.21 -16.51 13.15
C LEU A 167 -2.71 -16.79 13.20
N LYS A 168 -1.95 -16.46 12.14
CA LYS A 168 -0.50 -16.70 12.10
C LYS A 168 0.28 -15.65 12.90
N SER A 169 -0.12 -14.39 12.78
CA SER A 169 0.52 -13.26 13.49
C SER A 169 -0.24 -12.86 14.77
N ALA A 170 -1.40 -13.45 15.03
CA ALA A 170 -2.35 -13.04 16.08
C ALA A 170 -2.76 -11.56 15.99
N THR A 171 -2.72 -10.97 14.80
CA THR A 171 -3.12 -9.56 14.57
C THR A 171 -4.52 -9.47 13.98
N ASN A 172 -5.26 -8.42 14.32
CA ASN A 172 -6.59 -8.16 13.76
C ASN A 172 -6.49 -7.13 12.63
N TRP A 173 -6.93 -7.49 11.42
CA TRP A 173 -7.09 -6.56 10.30
C TRP A 173 -8.45 -5.87 10.41
N SER A 174 -8.47 -4.70 11.04
CA SER A 174 -9.69 -3.91 11.26
C SER A 174 -9.61 -2.55 10.61
N LEU A 175 -10.73 -2.04 10.11
CA LEU A 175 -10.83 -0.68 9.62
C LEU A 175 -11.06 0.29 10.78
N THR A 176 -10.43 1.46 10.73
CA THR A 176 -10.62 2.57 11.68
C THR A 176 -10.83 3.86 10.90
N SER A 177 -11.99 4.50 11.09
CA SER A 177 -12.37 5.73 10.40
C SER A 177 -11.37 6.86 10.62
N TRP A 178 -11.36 7.84 9.73
CA TRP A 178 -10.73 9.13 10.02
C TRP A 178 -11.48 9.85 11.13
N LYS A 179 -10.76 10.62 11.94
CA LYS A 179 -11.37 11.46 12.98
C LYS A 179 -12.30 12.52 12.40
N SER A 180 -11.94 13.09 11.24
CA SER A 180 -12.81 13.95 10.43
C SER A 180 -12.28 14.05 9.00
N ARG A 181 -13.01 14.76 8.13
CA ARG A 181 -12.59 15.02 6.73
C ARG A 181 -11.17 15.63 6.62
N ASP A 182 -10.77 16.43 7.59
CA ASP A 182 -9.49 17.15 7.57
C ASP A 182 -8.38 16.42 8.36
N TYR A 183 -8.72 15.38 9.14
CA TYR A 183 -7.83 14.71 10.07
C TYR A 183 -7.90 13.18 9.94
N PRO A 184 -6.95 12.56 9.20
CA PRO A 184 -6.87 11.11 9.00
C PRO A 184 -6.54 10.29 10.24
N SER A 185 -6.14 10.93 11.35
CA SER A 185 -5.77 10.25 12.59
C SER A 185 -6.89 9.33 13.11
N THR A 186 -6.50 8.31 13.88
CA THR A 186 -7.43 7.49 14.68
C THR A 186 -7.96 8.24 15.89
#